data_AF-A0A9E5U5M1-F1
#
_entry.id   AF-A0A9E5U5M1-F1
#
_cell.length_a   1.000
_cell.length_b   1.000
_cell.length_c   1.000
_cell.angle_alpha   90.00
_cell.angle_beta   90.00
_cell.angle_gamma   90.00
#
_symmetry.space_group_name_H-M   'P 1'
#
loop_
_entity.id
_entity.type
_entity.pdbx_description
1 polymer ?
#
loop_
_entity_poly.entity_id
_entity_poly.type
_entity_poly.pdbx_seq_one_letter_code
_entity_poly.pdbx_strand_id
1 'polypeptide(L)'
;MSINLFKDKGMALGRQRMSWKDMVGRPISKLDDDAFTRVRIILMNGLELDSLRTKQVALRMNADARPLLAQLMRVEQHQATTINWLLGADHSPLETTIGYEQTAIEVTASVAQLEPDAYLAQGYRYALLEDFDHLYRYSALLDRLEGKDANNITQGYTDIVPARETWFHHRSPEHDLLEPYGAGAALATKLHALTLTGGEYQTHDYYMNIGPVFADPLARQLYAEIASVESQHITHYGSMLNPAESPLEKLLISEACEVWNYAGCAAQETNPRVRAIWERFLDYELGHFQLALKLFKDTERRDPAEVLGDGALPPFIRFESQRDFVRQVVEQETGLRKDGTRYVATEAEGASSQAYRDAVNAGGSPSRTVSTTYSWTSGTELMRDPGELEVAA
;
A
#
# COMPACT_ATOMS: atom_id res chain seq x y z
N MET A 1 23.89 11.16 3.22
CA MET A 1 23.76 12.51 2.64
C MET A 1 22.29 12.88 2.68
N SER A 2 21.94 14.13 3.01
CA SER A 2 20.55 14.58 2.98
C SER A 2 20.20 15.00 1.54
N ILE A 3 19.21 14.35 0.94
CA ILE A 3 18.71 14.67 -0.41
C ILE A 3 17.89 15.95 -0.36
N ASN A 4 18.05 16.82 -1.36
CA ASN A 4 17.20 17.98 -1.61
C ASN A 4 16.75 17.99 -3.07
N LEU A 5 15.44 17.91 -3.29
CA LEU A 5 14.79 17.78 -4.60
C LEU A 5 15.21 18.87 -5.59
N PHE A 6 15.46 20.10 -5.14
CA PHE A 6 15.85 21.19 -6.04
C PHE A 6 17.33 21.15 -6.45
N LYS A 7 18.19 20.51 -5.65
CA LYS A 7 19.65 20.50 -5.82
C LYS A 7 20.13 19.22 -6.50
N ASP A 8 19.66 18.06 -6.06
CA ASP A 8 20.10 16.76 -6.55
C ASP A 8 19.50 16.45 -7.93
N LYS A 9 20.34 16.07 -8.89
CA LYS A 9 19.96 15.97 -10.31
C LYS A 9 19.75 14.56 -10.84
N GLY A 10 20.34 13.56 -10.20
CA GLY A 10 20.28 12.17 -10.67
C GLY A 10 20.89 11.95 -12.05
N MET A 11 20.60 10.78 -12.61
CA MET A 11 20.94 10.41 -13.97
C MET A 11 19.95 11.02 -14.96
N ALA A 12 20.42 11.73 -15.98
CA ALA A 12 19.56 12.25 -17.03
C ALA A 12 18.81 11.12 -17.78
N LEU A 13 17.51 11.31 -18.03
CA LEU A 13 16.59 10.34 -18.63
C LEU A 13 17.17 9.60 -19.85
N GLY A 14 17.80 10.31 -20.80
CA GLY A 14 18.35 9.70 -22.03
C GLY A 14 19.50 8.70 -21.81
N ARG A 15 20.07 8.65 -20.59
CA ARG A 15 21.13 7.73 -20.17
C ARG A 15 20.60 6.56 -19.34
N GLN A 16 19.35 6.61 -18.91
CA GLN A 16 18.73 5.57 -18.11
C GLN A 16 18.30 4.42 -19.03
N ARG A 17 19.09 3.34 -19.04
CA ARG A 17 18.86 2.19 -19.93
C ARG A 17 19.04 0.89 -19.16
N MET A 18 18.24 -0.10 -19.52
CA MET A 18 18.30 -1.45 -18.98
C MET A 18 18.17 -2.44 -20.14
N SER A 19 18.98 -3.50 -20.12
CA SER A 19 18.77 -4.68 -20.95
C SER A 19 17.73 -5.61 -20.32
N TRP A 20 17.25 -6.59 -21.09
CA TRP A 20 16.35 -7.64 -20.56
C TRP A 20 16.94 -8.39 -19.36
N LYS A 21 18.27 -8.59 -19.35
CA LYS A 21 18.97 -9.23 -18.23
C LYS A 21 19.10 -8.32 -17.01
N ASP A 22 19.15 -7.00 -17.22
CA ASP A 22 19.16 -6.04 -16.11
C ASP A 22 17.77 -5.94 -15.48
N MET A 23 16.71 -6.02 -16.29
CA MET A 23 15.32 -5.97 -15.81
C MET A 23 14.91 -7.26 -15.09
N VAL A 24 15.25 -8.42 -15.65
CA VAL A 24 14.84 -9.72 -15.10
C VAL A 24 15.99 -10.33 -14.31
N GLY A 25 16.20 -9.79 -13.11
CA GLY A 25 17.22 -10.23 -12.18
C GLY A 25 16.86 -11.52 -11.44
N ARG A 26 17.74 -11.93 -10.51
CA ARG A 26 17.45 -13.03 -9.58
C ARG A 26 16.34 -12.61 -8.60
N PRO A 27 15.31 -13.43 -8.37
CA PRO A 27 14.30 -13.15 -7.33
C PRO A 27 14.88 -13.15 -5.92
N ILE A 28 14.16 -12.59 -4.96
CA ILE A 28 14.37 -12.85 -3.53
C ILE A 28 13.94 -14.28 -3.17
N SER A 29 14.43 -14.79 -2.05
CA SER A 29 14.07 -16.09 -1.47
C SER A 29 13.16 -15.87 -0.27
N LYS A 30 11.99 -16.50 -0.23
CA LYS A 30 11.10 -16.42 0.94
C LYS A 30 11.70 -17.00 2.22
N LEU A 31 12.74 -17.84 2.10
CA LEU A 31 13.42 -18.53 3.20
C LEU A 31 14.62 -17.75 3.72
N ASP A 32 15.36 -17.07 2.84
CA ASP A 32 16.66 -16.48 3.17
C ASP A 32 16.65 -14.95 3.27
N ASP A 33 15.69 -14.30 2.61
CA ASP A 33 15.58 -12.84 2.60
C ASP A 33 14.58 -12.35 3.67
N ASP A 34 14.85 -11.16 4.21
CA ASP A 34 14.03 -10.55 5.26
C ASP A 34 12.67 -10.11 4.72
N ALA A 35 11.62 -10.25 5.54
CA ALA A 35 10.26 -9.86 5.19
C ALA A 35 10.17 -8.38 4.78
N PHE A 36 10.96 -7.48 5.37
CA PHE A 36 10.97 -6.08 4.98
C PHE A 36 11.64 -5.82 3.62
N THR A 37 12.50 -6.72 3.12
CA THR A 37 12.92 -6.67 1.71
C THR A 37 11.72 -6.93 0.80
N ARG A 38 10.86 -7.91 1.14
CA ARG A 38 9.61 -8.20 0.40
C ARG A 38 8.60 -7.06 0.51
N VAL A 39 8.39 -6.50 1.70
CA VAL A 39 7.50 -5.34 1.93
C VAL A 39 7.89 -4.17 1.04
N ARG A 40 9.18 -3.84 0.95
CA ARG A 40 9.68 -2.78 0.04
C ARG A 40 9.40 -3.11 -1.42
N ILE A 41 9.62 -4.36 -1.85
CA ILE A 41 9.36 -4.77 -3.23
C ILE A 41 7.86 -4.61 -3.58
N ILE A 42 6.97 -5.08 -2.72
CA ILE A 42 5.51 -4.97 -2.93
C ILE A 42 5.10 -3.50 -2.98
N LEU A 43 5.51 -2.70 -1.99
CA LEU A 43 5.21 -1.27 -1.92
C LEU A 43 5.70 -0.55 -3.17
N MET A 44 7.00 -0.65 -3.48
CA MET A 44 7.60 0.08 -4.60
C MET A 44 6.99 -0.32 -5.95
N ASN A 45 6.53 -1.56 -6.11
CA ASN A 45 5.81 -1.93 -7.33
C ASN A 45 4.47 -1.21 -7.44
N GLY A 46 3.72 -1.07 -6.35
CA GLY A 46 2.46 -0.32 -6.35
C GLY A 46 2.66 1.15 -6.67
N LEU A 47 3.70 1.78 -6.10
CA LEU A 47 4.03 3.17 -6.36
C LEU A 47 4.38 3.44 -7.82
N GLU A 48 5.21 2.60 -8.43
CA GLU A 48 5.58 2.71 -9.84
C GLU A 48 4.35 2.58 -10.76
N LEU A 49 3.44 1.64 -10.45
CA LEU A 49 2.24 1.43 -11.24
C LEU A 49 1.24 2.59 -11.12
N ASP A 50 1.10 3.17 -9.93
CA ASP A 50 0.27 4.37 -9.75
C ASP A 50 0.90 5.62 -10.38
N SER A 51 2.22 5.75 -10.31
CA SER A 51 2.95 6.82 -10.99
C SER A 51 2.76 6.74 -12.51
N LEU A 52 2.80 5.54 -13.08
CA LEU A 52 2.43 5.30 -14.49
C LEU A 52 0.98 5.70 -14.78
N ARG A 53 0.02 5.45 -13.88
CA ARG A 53 -1.39 5.92 -14.05
C ARG A 53 -1.47 7.44 -14.07
N THR A 54 -0.78 8.11 -13.15
CA THR A 54 -0.69 9.59 -13.10
C THR A 54 -0.13 10.14 -14.41
N LYS A 55 0.94 9.54 -14.94
CA LYS A 55 1.54 9.94 -16.22
C LYS A 55 0.64 9.67 -17.41
N GLN A 56 -0.14 8.59 -17.40
CA GLN A 56 -1.15 8.33 -18.44
C GLN A 56 -2.24 9.40 -18.46
N VAL A 57 -2.68 9.89 -17.30
CA VAL A 57 -3.60 11.03 -17.20
C VAL A 57 -2.93 12.30 -17.73
N ALA A 58 -1.71 12.61 -17.29
CA ALA A 58 -0.95 13.76 -17.76
C ALA A 58 -0.75 13.73 -19.29
N LEU A 59 -0.48 12.56 -19.88
CA LEU A 59 -0.32 12.35 -21.32
C LEU A 59 -1.61 12.70 -22.09
N ARG A 60 -2.77 12.31 -21.55
CA ARG A 60 -4.07 12.59 -22.18
C ARG A 60 -4.39 14.08 -22.17
N MET A 61 -3.94 14.80 -21.13
CA MET A 61 -4.29 16.20 -20.89
C MET A 61 -3.26 17.22 -21.42
N ASN A 62 -2.02 16.81 -21.71
CA ASN A 62 -0.94 17.74 -22.08
C ASN A 62 -0.30 17.38 -23.43
N ALA A 63 -0.87 17.89 -24.53
CA ALA A 63 -0.46 17.54 -25.91
C ALA A 63 1.04 17.78 -26.18
N ASP A 64 1.55 18.95 -25.81
CA ASP A 64 2.95 19.35 -26.09
C ASP A 64 3.96 18.57 -25.24
N ALA A 65 3.55 18.08 -24.06
CA ALA A 65 4.39 17.30 -23.16
C ALA A 65 4.46 15.81 -23.54
N ARG A 66 3.62 15.33 -24.46
CA ARG A 66 3.48 13.89 -24.76
C ARG A 66 4.80 13.19 -25.11
N PRO A 67 5.69 13.75 -25.96
CA PRO A 67 6.94 13.07 -26.28
C PRO A 67 7.84 12.88 -25.05
N LEU A 68 7.83 13.82 -24.10
CA LEU A 68 8.61 13.72 -22.86
C LEU A 68 7.98 12.72 -21.89
N LEU A 69 6.66 12.81 -21.67
CA LEU A 69 5.92 11.87 -20.83
C LEU A 69 6.04 10.42 -21.33
N ALA A 70 6.01 10.21 -22.65
CA ALA A 70 6.19 8.89 -23.23
C ALA A 70 7.60 8.32 -23.02
N GLN A 71 8.63 9.17 -23.02
CA GLN A 71 10.00 8.75 -22.70
C GLN A 71 10.15 8.40 -21.22
N LEU A 72 9.55 9.20 -20.34
CA LEU A 72 9.55 8.99 -18.90
C LEU A 72 8.88 7.65 -18.54
N MET A 73 7.63 7.45 -18.96
CA MET A 73 6.88 6.22 -18.71
C MET A 73 7.58 4.96 -19.25
N ARG A 74 8.43 5.08 -20.28
CA ARG A 74 9.19 3.93 -20.79
C ARG A 74 10.22 3.44 -19.78
N VAL A 75 10.87 4.35 -19.06
CA VAL A 75 11.89 3.99 -18.09
C VAL A 75 11.25 3.43 -16.82
N GLU A 76 10.21 4.09 -16.32
CA GLU A 76 9.45 3.59 -15.16
C GLU A 76 8.80 2.24 -15.41
N GLN A 77 8.27 1.99 -16.61
CA GLN A 77 7.76 0.66 -16.92
C GLN A 77 8.85 -0.42 -16.75
N HIS A 78 10.12 -0.11 -17.06
CA HIS A 78 11.23 -1.00 -16.81
C HIS A 78 11.57 -1.11 -15.31
N GLN A 79 11.44 -0.04 -14.53
CA GLN A 79 11.59 -0.06 -13.06
C GLN A 79 10.51 -0.91 -12.41
N ALA A 80 9.24 -0.64 -12.70
CA ALA A 80 8.09 -1.45 -12.29
C ALA A 80 8.30 -2.95 -12.58
N THR A 81 8.76 -3.27 -13.80
CA THR A 81 9.06 -4.67 -14.19
C THR A 81 10.17 -5.25 -13.34
N THR A 82 11.28 -4.51 -13.18
CA THR A 82 12.44 -4.97 -12.41
C THR A 82 12.07 -5.26 -10.97
N ILE A 83 11.26 -4.38 -10.36
CA ILE A 83 10.83 -4.51 -8.96
C ILE A 83 9.89 -5.70 -8.80
N ASN A 84 8.80 -5.74 -9.56
CA ASN A 84 7.80 -6.79 -9.44
C ASN A 84 8.40 -8.19 -9.63
N TRP A 85 9.37 -8.32 -10.54
CA TRP A 85 10.00 -9.60 -10.88
C TRP A 85 11.09 -10.01 -9.87
N LEU A 86 11.31 -9.22 -8.80
CA LEU A 86 12.04 -9.69 -7.63
C LEU A 86 11.21 -10.66 -6.79
N LEU A 87 9.88 -10.63 -6.86
CA LEU A 87 9.04 -11.65 -6.21
C LEU A 87 9.12 -12.96 -7.00
N GLY A 88 9.59 -14.01 -6.34
CA GLY A 88 9.85 -15.30 -6.94
C GLY A 88 8.64 -16.23 -6.98
N ALA A 89 8.70 -17.23 -7.85
CA ALA A 89 7.72 -18.33 -7.91
C ALA A 89 7.79 -19.28 -6.70
N ASP A 90 8.70 -19.03 -5.75
CA ASP A 90 8.78 -19.74 -4.49
C ASP A 90 7.66 -19.34 -3.52
N HIS A 91 7.00 -18.19 -3.74
CA HIS A 91 5.76 -17.80 -3.06
C HIS A 91 4.55 -18.34 -3.83
N SER A 92 3.66 -19.07 -3.14
CA SER A 92 2.33 -19.36 -3.67
C SER A 92 1.53 -18.05 -3.83
N PRO A 93 0.46 -18.03 -4.63
CA PRO A 93 -0.42 -16.87 -4.71
C PRO A 93 -0.92 -16.40 -3.34
N LEU A 94 -1.24 -17.34 -2.45
CA LEU A 94 -1.75 -17.03 -1.12
C LEU A 94 -0.63 -16.57 -0.16
N GLU A 95 0.58 -17.15 -0.25
CA GLU A 95 1.75 -16.62 0.47
C GLU A 95 2.12 -15.20 0.02
N THR A 96 1.93 -14.89 -1.26
CA THR A 96 2.11 -13.54 -1.80
C THR A 96 1.04 -12.60 -1.23
N THR A 97 -0.22 -13.02 -1.17
CA THR A 97 -1.29 -12.27 -0.47
C THR A 97 -0.93 -11.95 0.99
N ILE A 98 -0.38 -12.91 1.75
CA ILE A 98 0.11 -12.63 3.11
C ILE A 98 1.18 -11.51 3.11
N GLY A 99 2.05 -11.49 2.10
CA GLY A 99 3.03 -10.41 1.92
C GLY A 99 2.41 -9.04 1.61
N TYR A 100 1.31 -9.01 0.83
CA TYR A 100 0.55 -7.79 0.56
C TYR A 100 -0.08 -7.25 1.84
N GLU A 101 -0.77 -8.09 2.61
CA GLU A 101 -1.38 -7.69 3.87
C GLU A 101 -0.34 -7.18 4.89
N GLN A 102 0.80 -7.87 5.00
CA GLN A 102 1.92 -7.39 5.82
C GLN A 102 2.41 -6.01 5.36
N THR A 103 2.47 -5.77 4.05
CA THR A 103 2.90 -4.48 3.49
C THR A 103 1.92 -3.38 3.87
N ALA A 104 0.62 -3.60 3.69
CA ALA A 104 -0.43 -2.65 4.05
C ALA A 104 -0.34 -2.29 5.55
N ILE A 105 -0.23 -3.30 6.43
CA ILE A 105 -0.14 -3.09 7.89
C ILE A 105 1.09 -2.27 8.28
N GLU A 106 2.29 -2.72 7.93
CA GLU A 106 3.53 -2.13 8.45
C GLU A 106 3.77 -0.73 7.86
N VAL A 107 3.45 -0.52 6.58
CA VAL A 107 3.59 0.77 5.91
C VAL A 107 2.56 1.76 6.44
N THR A 108 1.28 1.39 6.50
CA THR A 108 0.22 2.26 7.01
C THR A 108 0.43 2.62 8.48
N ALA A 109 0.88 1.68 9.31
CA ALA A 109 1.22 1.94 10.70
C ALA A 109 2.38 2.95 10.86
N SER A 110 3.43 2.84 10.04
CA SER A 110 4.50 3.84 10.06
C SER A 110 4.01 5.21 9.54
N VAL A 111 3.22 5.24 8.48
CA VAL A 111 2.67 6.49 7.91
C VAL A 111 1.76 7.19 8.92
N ALA A 112 0.88 6.45 9.60
CA ALA A 112 -0.01 7.00 10.63
C ALA A 112 0.74 7.68 11.79
N GLN A 113 1.94 7.22 12.12
CA GLN A 113 2.80 7.81 13.16
C GLN A 113 3.58 9.04 12.66
N LEU A 114 3.86 9.11 11.36
CA LEU A 114 4.59 10.20 10.73
C LEU A 114 3.68 11.34 10.27
N GLU A 115 2.39 11.07 10.05
CA GLU A 115 1.45 12.04 9.52
C GLU A 115 1.23 13.24 10.46
N PRO A 116 1.57 14.48 10.04
CA PRO A 116 1.36 15.66 10.87
C PRO A 116 -0.11 16.10 10.97
N ASP A 117 -0.96 15.76 9.99
CA ASP A 117 -2.38 16.08 10.04
C ASP A 117 -3.15 15.02 10.86
N ALA A 118 -3.70 15.43 12.01
CA ALA A 118 -4.38 14.52 12.92
C ALA A 118 -5.62 13.82 12.31
N TYR A 119 -6.31 14.48 11.37
CA TYR A 119 -7.47 13.91 10.69
C TYR A 119 -7.04 12.82 9.70
N LEU A 120 -6.00 13.09 8.89
CA LEU A 120 -5.49 12.08 7.95
C LEU A 120 -4.78 10.94 8.68
N ALA A 121 -4.09 11.21 9.79
CA ALA A 121 -3.52 10.20 10.66
C ALA A 121 -4.60 9.23 11.19
N GLN A 122 -5.78 9.76 11.56
CA GLN A 122 -6.94 8.94 11.94
C GLN A 122 -7.47 8.12 10.75
N GLY A 123 -7.42 8.65 9.53
CA GLY A 123 -7.77 7.91 8.31
C GLY A 123 -6.87 6.74 8.00
N TYR A 124 -5.57 6.88 8.23
CA TYR A 124 -4.62 5.77 8.12
C TYR A 124 -4.89 4.69 9.16
N ARG A 125 -5.08 5.07 10.45
CA ARG A 125 -5.43 4.09 11.50
C ARG A 125 -6.78 3.41 11.26
N TYR A 126 -7.75 4.11 10.69
CA TYR A 126 -9.07 3.56 10.44
C TYR A 126 -9.04 2.39 9.45
N ALA A 127 -8.28 2.53 8.36
CA ALA A 127 -8.13 1.50 7.32
C ALA A 127 -7.12 0.41 7.73
N LEU A 128 -6.06 0.75 8.48
CA LEU A 128 -5.12 -0.21 9.07
C LEU A 128 -5.80 -1.36 9.83
N LEU A 129 -6.90 -1.08 10.53
CA LEU A 129 -7.67 -2.09 11.26
C LEU A 129 -8.36 -3.12 10.34
N GLU A 130 -8.58 -2.75 9.09
CA GLU A 130 -9.20 -3.60 8.07
C GLU A 130 -8.15 -4.53 7.48
N ASP A 131 -7.01 -4.00 7.01
CA ASP A 131 -5.85 -4.76 6.51
C ASP A 131 -5.35 -5.77 7.55
N PHE A 132 -5.31 -5.36 8.82
CA PHE A 132 -4.90 -6.23 9.91
C PHE A 132 -5.84 -7.42 10.11
N ASP A 133 -7.15 -7.22 9.91
CA ASP A 133 -8.11 -8.32 9.93
C ASP A 133 -7.99 -9.19 8.68
N HIS A 134 -7.72 -8.62 7.50
CA HIS A 134 -7.50 -9.37 6.26
C HIS A 134 -6.32 -10.34 6.36
N LEU A 135 -5.20 -9.92 6.96
CA LEU A 135 -4.07 -10.80 7.27
C LEU A 135 -4.53 -12.04 8.04
N TYR A 136 -5.39 -11.86 9.06
CA TYR A 136 -5.94 -12.98 9.83
C TYR A 136 -6.83 -13.89 8.98
N ARG A 137 -7.69 -13.33 8.12
CA ARG A 137 -8.58 -14.13 7.24
C ARG A 137 -7.82 -14.91 6.19
N TYR A 138 -6.82 -14.31 5.55
CA TYR A 138 -5.97 -15.00 4.59
C TYR A 138 -5.03 -16.01 5.25
N SER A 139 -4.60 -15.76 6.50
CA SER A 139 -3.86 -16.77 7.28
C SER A 139 -4.71 -18.01 7.55
N ALA A 140 -6.00 -17.83 7.87
CA ALA A 140 -6.95 -18.93 8.00
C ALA A 140 -7.14 -19.68 6.67
N LEU A 141 -7.21 -18.96 5.54
CA LEU A 141 -7.30 -19.58 4.23
C LEU A 141 -6.03 -20.37 3.87
N LEU A 142 -4.84 -19.84 4.21
CA LEU A 142 -3.56 -20.47 3.93
C LEU A 142 -3.39 -21.78 4.69
N ASP A 143 -3.75 -21.78 5.97
CA ASP A 143 -3.80 -22.99 6.79
C ASP A 143 -4.79 -24.01 6.21
N ARG A 144 -6.02 -23.57 5.89
CA ARG A 144 -7.06 -24.44 5.33
C ARG A 144 -6.67 -25.12 4.02
N LEU A 145 -6.08 -24.37 3.08
CA LEU A 145 -5.80 -24.87 1.73
C LEU A 145 -4.45 -25.54 1.59
N GLU A 146 -3.44 -25.04 2.31
CA GLU A 146 -2.05 -25.46 2.12
C GLU A 146 -1.42 -26.06 3.39
N GLY A 147 -2.07 -25.96 4.56
CA GLY A 147 -1.54 -26.44 5.84
C GLY A 147 -0.28 -25.69 6.28
N LYS A 148 -0.16 -24.41 5.90
CA LYS A 148 1.04 -23.59 6.13
C LYS A 148 0.78 -22.51 7.16
N ASP A 149 1.79 -22.26 8.00
CA ASP A 149 1.83 -21.12 8.90
C ASP A 149 2.19 -19.83 8.14
N ALA A 150 1.28 -18.86 8.13
CA ALA A 150 1.48 -17.54 7.55
C ALA A 150 2.63 -16.76 8.23
N ASN A 151 2.99 -17.11 9.48
CA ASN A 151 4.12 -16.52 10.17
C ASN A 151 5.48 -16.84 9.53
N ASN A 152 5.56 -17.86 8.67
CA ASN A 152 6.74 -18.10 7.83
C ASN A 152 6.95 -16.98 6.80
N ILE A 153 5.87 -16.32 6.39
CA ILE A 153 5.93 -15.15 5.52
C ILE A 153 6.16 -13.90 6.37
N THR A 154 5.34 -13.65 7.40
CA THR A 154 5.48 -12.42 8.20
C THR A 154 6.75 -12.37 9.06
N GLN A 155 7.42 -13.51 9.26
CA GLN A 155 8.66 -13.69 10.02
C GLN A 155 8.56 -13.18 11.47
N GLY A 156 7.36 -13.20 12.06
CA GLY A 156 7.12 -12.75 13.43
C GLY A 156 7.12 -11.24 13.64
N TYR A 157 7.29 -10.46 12.57
CA TYR A 157 7.24 -8.99 12.63
C TYR A 157 5.81 -8.46 12.76
N THR A 158 4.82 -9.21 12.30
CA THR A 158 3.40 -8.82 12.29
C THR A 158 2.59 -9.86 13.06
N ASP A 159 1.75 -9.41 14.00
CA ASP A 159 0.86 -10.30 14.75
C ASP A 159 -0.25 -10.84 13.83
N ILE A 160 -0.65 -12.10 14.03
CA ILE A 160 -1.74 -12.74 13.29
C ILE A 160 -2.91 -12.95 14.26
N VAL A 161 -3.70 -11.90 14.47
CA VAL A 161 -4.89 -11.91 15.33
C VAL A 161 -6.00 -11.08 14.69
N PRO A 162 -7.28 -11.29 15.04
CA PRO A 162 -8.37 -10.47 14.52
C PRO A 162 -8.25 -8.99 14.93
N ALA A 163 -8.74 -8.07 14.10
CA ALA A 163 -8.96 -6.67 14.44
C ALA A 163 -10.42 -6.27 14.19
N ARG A 164 -10.68 -5.20 13.42
CA ARG A 164 -12.05 -4.90 13.00
C ARG A 164 -12.47 -5.98 12.04
N GLU A 165 -13.43 -6.80 12.45
CA GLU A 165 -13.91 -7.91 11.63
C GLU A 165 -14.39 -7.44 10.25
N THR A 166 -13.98 -8.17 9.21
CA THR A 166 -14.28 -7.88 7.79
C THR A 166 -15.78 -7.67 7.51
N TRP A 167 -16.65 -8.30 8.29
CA TRP A 167 -18.09 -8.04 8.28
C TRP A 167 -18.44 -6.55 8.35
N PHE A 168 -17.71 -5.76 9.14
CA PHE A 168 -17.97 -4.35 9.38
C PHE A 168 -17.29 -3.41 8.38
N HIS A 169 -16.43 -3.91 7.48
CA HIS A 169 -15.68 -3.07 6.54
C HIS A 169 -16.59 -2.47 5.48
N HIS A 170 -17.58 -3.26 5.03
CA HIS A 170 -18.52 -2.90 3.97
C HIS A 170 -19.34 -1.67 4.36
N ARG A 171 -19.10 -0.56 3.66
CA ARG A 171 -19.74 0.74 3.85
C ARG A 171 -20.22 1.31 2.52
N SER A 172 -21.20 2.21 2.57
CA SER A 172 -21.73 2.85 1.35
C SER A 172 -20.69 3.83 0.79
N PRO A 173 -20.59 4.03 -0.54
CA PRO A 173 -19.50 4.81 -1.15
C PRO A 173 -19.31 6.23 -0.62
N GLU A 174 -20.37 6.93 -0.24
CA GLU A 174 -20.28 8.27 0.36
C GLU A 174 -19.57 8.28 1.73
N HIS A 175 -19.52 7.13 2.39
CA HIS A 175 -18.84 6.90 3.66
C HIS A 175 -17.39 6.42 3.46
N ASP A 176 -16.93 6.14 2.24
CA ASP A 176 -15.51 5.89 1.95
C ASP A 176 -14.69 7.18 1.96
N LEU A 177 -15.32 8.31 1.62
CA LEU A 177 -14.65 9.58 1.36
C LEU A 177 -14.02 10.20 2.62
N LEU A 178 -12.94 10.94 2.41
CA LEU A 178 -12.26 11.78 3.38
C LEU A 178 -12.21 13.23 2.91
N GLU A 179 -11.90 14.13 3.84
CA GLU A 179 -11.56 15.51 3.51
C GLU A 179 -10.14 15.55 2.89
N PRO A 180 -9.98 16.14 1.70
CA PRO A 180 -8.67 16.20 1.04
C PRO A 180 -7.76 17.20 1.73
N TYR A 181 -6.45 16.97 1.65
CA TYR A 181 -5.48 17.96 2.11
C TYR A 181 -5.57 19.26 1.27
N GLY A 182 -5.28 20.40 1.90
CA GLY A 182 -5.27 21.71 1.22
C GLY A 182 -3.98 21.99 0.45
N ALA A 183 -3.97 23.03 -0.40
CA ALA A 183 -2.78 23.41 -1.17
C ALA A 183 -1.51 23.65 -0.31
N GLY A 184 -1.69 24.19 0.89
CA GLY A 184 -0.63 24.47 1.86
C GLY A 184 -0.25 23.30 2.78
N ALA A 185 -0.74 22.08 2.51
CA ALA A 185 -0.38 20.90 3.30
C ALA A 185 1.13 20.63 3.26
N ALA A 186 1.65 20.06 4.34
CA ALA A 186 3.06 19.67 4.42
C ALA A 186 3.40 18.67 3.30
N LEU A 187 4.64 18.72 2.80
CA LEU A 187 5.09 17.77 1.78
C LEU A 187 4.88 16.32 2.26
N ALA A 188 5.19 16.02 3.53
CA ALA A 188 4.96 14.71 4.14
C ALA A 188 3.54 14.18 3.90
N THR A 189 2.52 14.98 4.21
CA THR A 189 1.10 14.63 4.00
C THR A 189 0.79 14.26 2.55
N LYS A 190 1.35 14.99 1.59
CA LYS A 190 1.15 14.70 0.15
C LYS A 190 1.79 13.37 -0.24
N LEU A 191 3.00 13.11 0.24
CA LEU A 191 3.74 11.88 -0.04
C LEU A 191 3.10 10.65 0.63
N HIS A 192 2.64 10.79 1.88
CA HIS A 192 1.93 9.74 2.61
C HIS A 192 0.65 9.30 1.89
N ALA A 193 -0.20 10.25 1.49
CA ALA A 193 -1.45 9.97 0.80
C ALA A 193 -1.22 9.28 -0.55
N LEU A 194 -0.27 9.76 -1.36
CA LEU A 194 0.09 9.11 -2.63
C LEU A 194 0.66 7.71 -2.40
N THR A 195 1.50 7.54 -1.37
CA THR A 195 2.15 6.25 -1.09
C THR A 195 1.13 5.16 -0.79
N LEU A 196 0.17 5.43 0.10
CA LEU A 196 -0.85 4.42 0.41
C LEU A 196 -1.87 4.26 -0.71
N THR A 197 -2.25 5.33 -1.42
CA THR A 197 -3.13 5.20 -2.60
C THR A 197 -2.51 4.28 -3.65
N GLY A 198 -1.22 4.43 -3.95
CA GLY A 198 -0.52 3.57 -4.90
C GLY A 198 -0.34 2.13 -4.41
N GLY A 199 -0.12 1.95 -3.09
CA GLY A 199 -0.12 0.63 -2.46
C GLY A 199 -1.43 -0.12 -2.68
N GLU A 200 -2.57 0.52 -2.38
CA GLU A 200 -3.88 -0.13 -2.49
C GLU A 200 -4.30 -0.44 -3.92
N TYR A 201 -3.95 0.40 -4.89
CA TYR A 201 -4.18 0.08 -6.30
C TYR A 201 -3.57 -1.27 -6.68
N GLN A 202 -2.38 -1.57 -6.17
CA GLN A 202 -1.68 -2.80 -6.51
C GLN A 202 -2.17 -4.00 -5.71
N THR A 203 -2.56 -3.83 -4.44
CA THR A 203 -3.23 -4.88 -3.66
C THR A 203 -4.54 -5.30 -4.32
N HIS A 204 -5.41 -4.34 -4.64
CA HIS A 204 -6.67 -4.56 -5.35
C HIS A 204 -6.45 -5.29 -6.69
N ASP A 205 -5.55 -4.78 -7.53
CA ASP A 205 -5.30 -5.37 -8.85
C ASP A 205 -4.73 -6.79 -8.74
N TYR A 206 -3.91 -7.08 -7.71
CA TYR A 206 -3.46 -8.43 -7.41
C TYR A 206 -4.64 -9.34 -7.09
N TYR A 207 -5.55 -8.95 -6.19
CA TYR A 207 -6.71 -9.77 -5.80
C TYR A 207 -7.67 -10.02 -6.96
N MET A 208 -7.89 -9.02 -7.81
CA MET A 208 -8.73 -9.17 -9.00
C MET A 208 -8.17 -10.16 -10.02
N ASN A 209 -6.85 -10.36 -10.06
CA ASN A 209 -6.21 -11.33 -10.96
C ASN A 209 -6.02 -12.71 -10.32
N ILE A 210 -5.85 -12.77 -8.99
CA ILE A 210 -5.53 -14.01 -8.27
C ILE A 210 -6.76 -14.73 -7.74
N GLY A 211 -7.78 -14.01 -7.24
CA GLY A 211 -9.04 -14.62 -6.81
C GLY A 211 -9.65 -15.58 -7.85
N PRO A 212 -9.70 -15.21 -9.15
CA PRO A 212 -10.24 -16.10 -10.19
C PRO A 212 -9.46 -17.39 -10.45
N VAL A 213 -8.19 -17.52 -10.00
CA VAL A 213 -7.38 -18.72 -10.27
C VAL A 213 -7.64 -19.86 -9.30
N PHE A 214 -8.28 -19.59 -8.15
CA PHE A 214 -8.61 -20.62 -7.18
C PHE A 214 -9.80 -21.48 -7.65
N ALA A 215 -9.67 -22.79 -7.43
CA ALA A 215 -10.75 -23.75 -7.63
C ALA A 215 -11.68 -23.85 -6.42
N ASP A 216 -11.17 -23.59 -5.20
CA ASP A 216 -11.97 -23.61 -3.97
C ASP A 216 -12.98 -22.45 -3.96
N PRO A 217 -14.29 -22.72 -3.82
CA PRO A 217 -15.32 -21.67 -3.86
C PRO A 217 -15.18 -20.63 -2.75
N LEU A 218 -14.77 -21.05 -1.54
CA LEU A 218 -14.64 -20.16 -0.40
C LEU A 218 -13.44 -19.23 -0.57
N ALA A 219 -12.33 -19.72 -1.11
CA ALA A 219 -11.19 -18.89 -1.49
C ALA A 219 -11.60 -17.80 -2.48
N ARG A 220 -12.32 -18.16 -3.55
CA ARG A 220 -12.82 -17.19 -4.54
C ARG A 220 -13.72 -16.14 -3.91
N GLN A 221 -14.59 -16.56 -2.99
CA GLN A 221 -15.49 -15.66 -2.26
C GLN A 221 -14.73 -14.73 -1.31
N LEU A 222 -13.70 -15.22 -0.61
CA LEU A 222 -12.86 -14.40 0.26
C LEU A 222 -12.11 -13.32 -0.51
N TYR A 223 -11.46 -13.69 -1.61
CA TYR A 223 -10.79 -12.72 -2.49
C TYR A 223 -11.79 -11.70 -3.06
N ALA A 224 -13.01 -12.11 -3.41
CA ALA A 224 -14.04 -11.18 -3.88
C ALA A 224 -14.53 -10.22 -2.79
N GLU A 225 -14.72 -10.71 -1.56
CA GLU A 225 -15.11 -9.89 -0.40
C GLU A 225 -14.04 -8.84 -0.10
N ILE A 226 -12.79 -9.27 0.04
CA ILE A 226 -11.69 -8.39 0.43
C ILE A 226 -11.28 -7.46 -0.73
N ALA A 227 -11.28 -7.91 -1.99
CA ALA A 227 -11.07 -7.00 -3.13
C ALA A 227 -12.11 -5.86 -3.19
N SER A 228 -13.36 -6.12 -2.75
CA SER A 228 -14.36 -5.05 -2.61
C SER A 228 -14.00 -4.05 -1.50
N VAL A 229 -13.28 -4.48 -0.46
CA VAL A 229 -12.73 -3.61 0.60
C VAL A 229 -11.52 -2.84 0.10
N GLU A 230 -10.60 -3.45 -0.64
CA GLU A 230 -9.46 -2.73 -1.24
C GLU A 230 -9.92 -1.60 -2.17
N SER A 231 -11.01 -1.80 -2.91
CA SER A 231 -11.64 -0.75 -3.71
C SER A 231 -12.17 0.44 -2.86
N GLN A 232 -12.70 0.13 -1.67
CA GLN A 232 -13.09 1.16 -0.68
C GLN A 232 -11.85 1.88 -0.14
N HIS A 233 -10.73 1.20 0.07
CA HIS A 233 -9.46 1.82 0.51
C HIS A 233 -8.85 2.72 -0.54
N ILE A 234 -8.86 2.32 -1.81
CA ILE A 234 -8.47 3.19 -2.94
C ILE A 234 -9.28 4.49 -2.93
N THR A 235 -10.60 4.38 -2.72
CA THR A 235 -11.47 5.57 -2.64
C THR A 235 -11.17 6.41 -1.40
N HIS A 236 -10.96 5.77 -0.24
CA HIS A 236 -10.65 6.42 1.03
C HIS A 236 -9.33 7.20 0.95
N TYR A 237 -8.21 6.55 0.61
CA TYR A 237 -6.93 7.25 0.47
C TYR A 237 -6.89 8.18 -0.75
N GLY A 238 -7.46 7.78 -1.88
CA GLY A 238 -7.51 8.61 -3.08
C GLY A 238 -8.28 9.92 -2.87
N SER A 239 -9.30 9.91 -2.01
CA SER A 239 -10.03 11.13 -1.64
C SER A 239 -9.27 12.07 -0.70
N MET A 240 -8.17 11.62 -0.08
CA MET A 240 -7.24 12.51 0.64
C MET A 240 -6.47 13.43 -0.32
N LEU A 241 -6.29 13.01 -1.58
CA LEU A 241 -5.55 13.77 -2.58
C LEU A 241 -6.31 15.04 -2.96
N ASN A 242 -5.61 16.17 -3.04
CA ASN A 242 -6.23 17.45 -3.33
C ASN A 242 -6.82 17.47 -4.76
N PRO A 243 -8.14 17.67 -4.91
CA PRO A 243 -8.80 17.65 -6.23
C PRO A 243 -8.53 18.90 -7.07
N ALA A 244 -7.95 19.96 -6.49
CA ALA A 244 -7.64 21.22 -7.18
C ALA A 244 -6.23 21.26 -7.80
N GLU A 245 -5.39 20.25 -7.58
CA GLU A 245 -4.06 20.16 -8.17
C GLU A 245 -4.16 19.93 -9.69
N SER A 246 -3.36 20.68 -10.47
CA SER A 246 -3.29 20.46 -11.91
C SER A 246 -2.63 19.10 -12.24
N PRO A 247 -2.83 18.53 -13.44
CA PRO A 247 -2.16 17.29 -13.83
C PRO A 247 -0.63 17.36 -13.75
N LEU A 248 -0.03 18.53 -14.03
CA LEU A 248 1.43 18.71 -13.92
C LEU A 248 1.89 18.93 -12.48
N GLU A 249 1.05 19.52 -11.63
CA GLU A 249 1.30 19.56 -10.19
C GLU A 249 1.26 18.15 -9.59
N LYS A 250 0.25 17.34 -9.93
CA LYS A 250 0.18 15.93 -9.52
C LYS A 250 1.38 15.12 -10.00
N LEU A 251 1.80 15.30 -11.26
CA LEU A 251 3.01 14.69 -11.78
C LEU A 251 4.24 15.08 -10.94
N LEU A 252 4.43 16.37 -10.64
CA LEU A 252 5.56 16.86 -9.86
C LEU A 252 5.60 16.26 -8.44
N ILE A 253 4.45 16.14 -7.78
CA ILE A 253 4.34 15.52 -6.45
C ILE A 253 4.59 14.00 -6.56
N SER A 254 4.08 13.35 -7.62
CA SER A 254 4.31 11.93 -7.89
C SER A 254 5.80 11.60 -8.02
N GLU A 255 6.55 12.35 -8.82
CA GLU A 255 8.01 12.14 -8.94
C GLU A 255 8.73 12.35 -7.59
N ALA A 256 8.28 13.34 -6.80
CA ALA A 256 8.84 13.57 -5.48
C ALA A 256 8.55 12.39 -4.52
N CYS A 257 7.38 11.77 -4.66
CA CYS A 257 6.96 10.58 -3.92
C CYS A 257 7.85 9.37 -4.23
N GLU A 258 8.19 9.17 -5.50
CA GLU A 258 9.10 8.09 -5.92
C GLU A 258 10.50 8.33 -5.36
N VAL A 259 11.06 9.54 -5.50
CA VAL A 259 12.37 9.88 -4.88
C VAL A 259 12.37 9.61 -3.37
N TRP A 260 11.32 10.03 -2.66
CA TRP A 260 11.21 9.83 -1.21
C TRP A 260 11.17 8.35 -0.81
N ASN A 261 10.35 7.55 -1.50
CA ASN A 261 10.22 6.12 -1.19
C ASN A 261 11.48 5.32 -1.58
N TYR A 262 12.10 5.60 -2.72
CA TYR A 262 13.38 4.97 -3.10
C TYR A 262 14.50 5.33 -2.14
N ALA A 263 14.58 6.59 -1.69
CA ALA A 263 15.57 7.00 -0.69
C ALA A 263 15.35 6.27 0.65
N GLY A 264 14.10 6.15 1.09
CA GLY A 264 13.73 5.39 2.29
C GLY A 264 14.08 3.91 2.19
N CYS A 265 13.82 3.28 1.04
CA CYS A 265 14.19 1.89 0.78
C CYS A 265 15.71 1.68 0.75
N ALA A 266 16.44 2.50 0.00
CA ALA A 266 17.90 2.40 -0.11
C ALA A 266 18.60 2.59 1.23
N ALA A 267 18.08 3.50 2.08
CA ALA A 267 18.65 3.77 3.39
C ALA A 267 18.50 2.61 4.41
N GLN A 268 17.53 1.72 4.20
CA GLN A 268 17.16 0.70 5.19
C GLN A 268 17.29 -0.74 4.66
N GLU A 269 17.56 -0.95 3.37
CA GLU A 269 17.69 -2.28 2.77
C GLU A 269 18.97 -3.00 3.23
N THR A 270 18.78 -4.19 3.80
CA THR A 270 19.86 -5.02 4.32
C THR A 270 20.44 -5.94 3.25
N ASN A 271 19.64 -6.36 2.27
CA ASN A 271 20.12 -7.16 1.15
C ASN A 271 20.93 -6.27 0.19
N PRO A 272 22.26 -6.46 0.07
CA PRO A 272 23.12 -5.56 -0.70
C PRO A 272 22.80 -5.55 -2.20
N ARG A 273 22.26 -6.65 -2.74
CA ARG A 273 21.86 -6.75 -4.15
C ARG A 273 20.60 -5.94 -4.42
N VAL A 274 19.60 -6.06 -3.54
CA VAL A 274 18.34 -5.33 -3.67
C VAL A 274 18.57 -3.84 -3.39
N ARG A 275 19.43 -3.50 -2.41
CA ARG A 275 19.82 -2.11 -2.14
C ARG A 275 20.42 -1.42 -3.36
N ALA A 276 21.27 -2.12 -4.13
CA ALA A 276 21.85 -1.58 -5.35
C ALA A 276 20.79 -1.24 -6.42
N ILE A 277 19.65 -1.94 -6.43
CA ILE A 277 18.50 -1.61 -7.28
C ILE A 277 17.85 -0.32 -6.79
N TRP A 278 17.58 -0.20 -5.49
CA TRP A 278 17.04 1.02 -4.88
C TRP A 278 17.92 2.25 -5.10
N GLU A 279 19.23 2.12 -4.93
CA GLU A 279 20.19 3.20 -5.16
C GLU A 279 20.22 3.63 -6.64
N ARG A 280 20.13 2.67 -7.56
CA ARG A 280 20.06 2.94 -9.00
C ARG A 280 18.78 3.67 -9.37
N PHE A 281 17.64 3.22 -8.87
CA PHE A 281 16.35 3.81 -9.20
C PHE A 281 16.15 5.14 -8.50
N LEU A 282 16.69 5.34 -7.30
CA LEU A 282 16.80 6.68 -6.70
C LEU A 282 17.55 7.67 -7.61
N ASP A 283 18.68 7.25 -8.19
CA ASP A 283 19.44 8.07 -9.15
C ASP A 283 18.62 8.35 -10.43
N TYR A 284 17.79 7.42 -10.87
CA TYR A 284 16.89 7.60 -12.01
C TYR A 284 15.76 8.58 -11.70
N GLU A 285 15.08 8.39 -10.57
CA GLU A 285 13.95 9.21 -10.11
C GLU A 285 14.35 10.65 -9.82
N LEU A 286 15.56 10.89 -9.34
CA LEU A 286 16.08 12.26 -9.25
C LEU A 286 16.15 12.92 -10.64
N GLY A 287 16.51 12.16 -11.68
CA GLY A 287 16.49 12.64 -13.06
C GLY A 287 15.08 12.88 -13.60
N HIS A 288 14.13 12.01 -13.25
CA HIS A 288 12.71 12.16 -13.59
C HIS A 288 12.10 13.40 -12.94
N PHE A 289 12.34 13.58 -11.64
CA PHE A 289 11.95 14.76 -10.88
C PHE A 289 12.47 16.05 -11.52
N GLN A 290 13.73 16.11 -11.95
CA GLN A 290 14.25 17.32 -12.64
C GLN A 290 13.52 17.62 -13.95
N LEU A 291 13.07 16.58 -14.67
CA LEU A 291 12.29 16.75 -15.88
C LEU A 291 10.88 17.27 -15.55
N ALA A 292 10.19 16.68 -14.59
CA ALA A 292 8.87 17.15 -14.14
C ALA A 292 8.93 18.58 -13.59
N LEU A 293 9.97 18.90 -12.82
CA LEU A 293 10.25 20.24 -12.30
C LEU A 293 10.38 21.26 -13.44
N LYS A 294 11.12 20.91 -14.50
CA LYS A 294 11.27 21.77 -15.67
C LYS A 294 9.94 21.94 -16.41
N LEU A 295 9.20 20.85 -16.63
CA LEU A 295 7.92 20.86 -17.31
C LEU A 295 6.89 21.74 -16.57
N PHE A 296 6.81 21.59 -15.25
CA PHE A 296 5.96 22.43 -14.40
C PHE A 296 6.33 23.91 -14.54
N LYS A 297 7.62 24.27 -14.43
CA LYS A 297 8.06 25.68 -14.58
C LYS A 297 7.76 26.25 -15.97
N ASP A 298 7.96 25.45 -17.02
CA ASP A 298 7.79 25.91 -18.40
C ASP A 298 6.32 26.07 -18.78
N THR A 299 5.44 25.19 -18.29
CA THR A 299 4.02 25.17 -18.64
C THR A 299 3.17 25.98 -17.66
N GLU A 300 3.29 25.72 -16.37
CA GLU A 300 2.46 26.34 -15.32
C GLU A 300 2.97 27.74 -14.92
N ARG A 301 4.25 28.05 -15.20
CA ARG A 301 4.89 29.35 -14.87
C ARG A 301 4.81 29.69 -13.37
N ARG A 302 4.74 28.66 -12.52
CA ARG A 302 4.64 28.74 -11.06
C ARG A 302 5.97 28.33 -10.40
N ASP A 303 6.17 28.76 -9.16
CA ASP A 303 7.37 28.38 -8.39
C ASP A 303 7.13 27.01 -7.72
N PRO A 304 7.89 25.95 -8.05
CA PRO A 304 7.72 24.63 -7.42
C PRO A 304 7.83 24.62 -5.89
N ALA A 305 8.49 25.63 -5.30
CA ALA A 305 8.57 25.75 -3.84
C ALA A 305 7.20 25.95 -3.18
N GLU A 306 6.20 26.46 -3.91
CA GLU A 306 4.83 26.56 -3.39
C GLU A 306 4.13 25.20 -3.27
N VAL A 307 4.59 24.19 -4.02
CA VAL A 307 4.05 22.82 -4.02
C VAL A 307 4.86 21.92 -3.08
N LEU A 308 6.19 22.06 -3.09
CA LEU A 308 7.14 21.13 -2.47
C LEU A 308 7.87 21.71 -1.25
N GLY A 309 7.57 22.94 -0.84
CA GLY A 309 8.29 23.62 0.24
C GLY A 309 9.73 23.93 -0.13
N ASP A 310 10.68 23.64 0.77
CA ASP A 310 12.12 23.86 0.55
C ASP A 310 12.82 22.73 -0.22
N GLY A 311 12.06 21.71 -0.63
CA GLY A 311 12.53 20.53 -1.33
C GLY A 311 13.33 19.55 -0.45
N ALA A 312 13.39 19.75 0.88
CA ALA A 312 13.93 18.76 1.79
C ALA A 312 12.95 17.59 1.95
N LEU A 313 13.49 16.37 1.95
CA LEU A 313 12.67 15.19 2.15
C LEU A 313 12.26 15.06 3.64
N PRO A 314 10.98 14.76 3.94
CA PRO A 314 10.54 14.47 5.30
C PRO A 314 11.08 13.10 5.78
N PRO A 315 10.95 12.77 7.08
CA PRO A 315 11.32 11.45 7.60
C PRO A 315 10.68 10.31 6.79
N PHE A 316 11.43 9.24 6.57
CA PHE A 316 10.97 8.10 5.77
C PHE A 316 10.10 7.14 6.58
N ILE A 317 9.29 6.35 5.88
CA ILE A 317 8.64 5.14 6.43
C ILE A 317 9.68 4.27 7.13
N ARG A 318 9.37 3.83 8.35
CA ARG A 318 10.18 2.91 9.13
C ARG A 318 9.76 1.49 8.78
N PHE A 319 10.63 0.78 8.07
CA PHE A 319 10.43 -0.63 7.71
C PHE A 319 10.93 -1.51 8.85
N GLU A 320 10.17 -1.50 9.94
CA GLU A 320 10.38 -2.27 11.17
C GLU A 320 9.03 -2.71 11.73
N SER A 321 9.03 -3.69 12.63
CA SER A 321 7.79 -4.20 13.26
C SER A 321 7.03 -3.09 14.00
N GLN A 322 5.75 -2.91 13.66
CA GLN A 322 4.86 -1.91 14.25
C GLN A 322 3.90 -2.48 15.31
N ARG A 323 4.16 -3.70 15.83
CA ARG A 323 3.23 -4.46 16.70
C ARG A 323 2.67 -3.66 17.87
N ASP A 324 3.51 -2.94 18.61
CA ASP A 324 3.06 -2.20 19.78
C ASP A 324 2.11 -1.07 19.42
N PHE A 325 2.36 -0.38 18.30
CA PHE A 325 1.47 0.65 17.79
C PHE A 325 0.15 0.03 17.31
N VAL A 326 0.21 -1.02 16.48
CA VAL A 326 -0.99 -1.69 15.94
C VAL A 326 -1.88 -2.22 17.07
N ARG A 327 -1.31 -2.83 18.12
CA ARG A 327 -2.08 -3.29 19.30
C ARG A 327 -2.85 -2.17 19.98
N GLN A 328 -2.23 -1.00 20.15
CA GLN A 328 -2.90 0.16 20.74
C GLN A 328 -4.07 0.63 19.86
N VAL A 329 -3.89 0.67 18.54
CA VAL A 329 -4.96 1.03 17.59
C VAL A 329 -6.10 0.01 17.64
N VAL A 330 -5.80 -1.28 17.64
CA VAL A 330 -6.81 -2.35 17.77
C VAL A 330 -7.61 -2.20 19.06
N GLU A 331 -6.93 -1.98 20.19
CA GLU A 331 -7.59 -1.83 21.50
C GLU A 331 -8.51 -0.60 21.56
N GLN A 332 -8.10 0.51 20.95
CA GLN A 332 -8.77 1.80 21.12
C GLN A 332 -9.79 2.13 20.02
N GLU A 333 -9.59 1.65 18.78
CA GLU A 333 -10.25 2.22 17.60
C GLU A 333 -11.09 1.21 16.78
N THR A 334 -11.10 -0.08 17.16
CA THR A 334 -11.90 -1.12 16.48
C THR A 334 -13.40 -0.79 16.36
N GLY A 335 -13.94 -0.08 17.36
CA GLY A 335 -15.34 0.35 17.40
C GLY A 335 -15.72 1.53 16.50
N LEU A 336 -14.76 2.22 15.88
CA LEU A 336 -15.04 3.37 15.02
C LEU A 336 -15.76 2.94 13.73
N ARG A 337 -16.67 3.81 13.26
CA ARG A 337 -17.41 3.73 12.00
C ARG A 337 -17.35 5.07 11.27
N LYS A 338 -17.98 5.17 10.10
CA LYS A 338 -18.06 6.41 9.32
C LYS A 338 -19.50 6.91 9.12
N ASP A 339 -19.64 8.23 9.12
CA ASP A 339 -20.80 8.98 8.64
C ASP A 339 -20.31 10.22 7.86
N GLY A 340 -20.54 10.22 6.55
CA GLY A 340 -19.74 10.96 5.57
C GLY A 340 -18.24 10.80 5.81
N THR A 341 -17.55 11.94 5.95
CA THR A 341 -16.11 12.04 6.20
C THR A 341 -15.73 11.89 7.68
N ARG A 342 -16.71 11.78 8.59
CA ARG A 342 -16.48 11.76 10.04
C ARG A 342 -16.29 10.36 10.57
N TYR A 343 -15.38 10.21 11.51
CA TYR A 343 -15.27 9.01 12.35
C TYR A 343 -16.23 9.12 13.53
N VAL A 344 -17.07 8.11 13.69
CA VAL A 344 -18.17 8.10 14.65
C VAL A 344 -18.19 6.79 15.44
N ALA A 345 -18.88 6.77 16.57
CA ALA A 345 -19.16 5.53 17.30
C ALA A 345 -20.15 4.65 16.51
N THR A 346 -20.23 3.37 16.87
CA THR A 346 -21.01 2.37 16.11
C THR A 346 -22.49 2.75 15.98
N GLU A 347 -23.09 3.32 17.03
CA GLU A 347 -24.48 3.76 17.08
C GLU A 347 -24.81 4.94 16.15
N ALA A 348 -23.79 5.67 15.70
CA ALA A 348 -23.93 6.84 14.83
C ALA A 348 -23.48 6.55 13.38
N GLU A 349 -23.22 5.28 13.05
CA GLU A 349 -22.87 4.85 11.70
C GLU A 349 -23.93 5.25 10.66
N GLY A 350 -23.48 5.69 9.49
CA GLY A 350 -24.34 6.04 8.36
C GLY A 350 -25.32 4.91 8.01
N ALA A 351 -26.62 5.24 7.96
CA ALA A 351 -27.67 4.24 7.74
C ALA A 351 -27.55 3.52 6.38
N SER A 352 -27.01 4.20 5.35
CA SER A 352 -26.75 3.58 4.05
C SER A 352 -25.62 2.54 4.12
N SER A 353 -24.59 2.74 4.95
CA SER A 353 -23.56 1.71 5.21
C SER A 353 -24.16 0.45 5.83
N GLN A 354 -25.07 0.61 6.80
CA GLN A 354 -25.75 -0.53 7.43
C GLN A 354 -26.57 -1.31 6.38
N ALA A 355 -27.38 -0.60 5.58
CA ALA A 355 -28.18 -1.21 4.52
C ALA A 355 -27.32 -1.89 3.43
N TYR A 356 -26.21 -1.27 3.03
CA TYR A 356 -25.27 -1.84 2.07
C TYR A 356 -24.62 -3.12 2.62
N ARG A 357 -24.12 -3.07 3.86
CA ARG A 357 -23.52 -4.21 4.55
C ARG A 357 -24.48 -5.39 4.66
N ASP A 358 -25.73 -5.13 5.03
CA ASP A 358 -26.76 -6.17 5.14
C ASP A 358 -27.04 -6.81 3.77
N ALA A 359 -27.02 -6.02 2.70
CA ALA A 359 -27.24 -6.52 1.35
C ALA A 359 -26.09 -7.42 0.86
N VAL A 360 -24.83 -6.99 1.01
CA VAL A 360 -23.68 -7.78 0.55
C VAL A 360 -23.45 -9.04 1.39
N ASN A 361 -23.80 -8.98 2.68
CA ASN A 361 -23.67 -10.10 3.61
C ASN A 361 -24.95 -10.94 3.78
N ALA A 362 -26.00 -10.72 2.98
CA ALA A 362 -27.28 -11.41 3.13
C ALA A 362 -27.16 -12.95 3.03
N GLY A 363 -26.15 -13.44 2.30
CA GLY A 363 -25.83 -14.87 2.17
C GLY A 363 -24.81 -15.41 3.17
N GLY A 364 -24.40 -14.60 4.16
CA GLY A 364 -23.26 -14.86 5.04
C GLY A 364 -21.98 -14.18 4.56
N SER A 365 -20.92 -14.27 5.37
CA SER A 365 -19.62 -13.64 5.10
C SER A 365 -18.53 -14.70 4.89
N PRO A 366 -17.82 -14.66 3.73
CA PRO A 366 -16.71 -15.57 3.43
C PRO A 366 -15.58 -15.50 4.46
N SER A 367 -15.20 -14.30 4.89
CA SER A 367 -14.17 -14.05 5.91
C SER A 367 -14.53 -14.65 7.27
N ARG A 368 -15.79 -14.55 7.71
CA ARG A 368 -16.26 -15.30 8.90
C ARG A 368 -16.17 -16.80 8.67
N THR A 369 -16.67 -17.27 7.53
CA THR A 369 -16.75 -18.70 7.22
C THR A 369 -15.36 -19.36 7.22
N VAL A 370 -14.37 -18.77 6.54
CA VAL A 370 -13.02 -19.32 6.41
C VAL A 370 -12.29 -19.41 7.76
N SER A 371 -12.59 -18.51 8.69
CA SER A 371 -11.90 -18.39 9.96
C SER A 371 -12.69 -18.92 11.18
N THR A 372 -13.85 -19.54 10.95
CA THR A 372 -14.78 -20.01 12.01
C THR A 372 -14.12 -20.86 13.08
N THR A 373 -13.24 -21.79 12.68
CA THR A 373 -12.53 -22.71 13.58
C THR A 373 -11.04 -22.41 13.66
N TYR A 374 -10.61 -21.28 13.10
CA TYR A 374 -9.21 -20.90 13.05
C TYR A 374 -8.86 -20.06 14.28
N SER A 375 -7.70 -20.35 14.85
CA SER A 375 -7.06 -19.50 15.85
C SER A 375 -5.55 -19.67 15.68
N TRP A 376 -4.85 -18.58 15.38
CA TRP A 376 -3.40 -18.65 15.23
C TRP A 376 -2.74 -18.83 16.61
N THR A 377 -1.80 -19.76 16.69
CA THR A 377 -0.93 -19.95 17.87
C THR A 377 0.48 -20.26 17.39
N SER A 378 1.51 -19.94 18.19
CA SER A 378 2.88 -20.27 17.80
C SER A 378 3.05 -21.80 17.67
N GLY A 379 3.48 -22.28 16.51
CA GLY A 379 3.74 -23.70 16.25
C GLY A 379 2.51 -24.52 15.81
N THR A 380 1.60 -23.95 15.01
CA THR A 380 0.35 -24.56 14.52
C THR A 380 0.50 -25.79 13.61
N GLU A 381 1.66 -26.45 13.57
CA GLU A 381 1.82 -27.76 12.92
C GLU A 381 1.09 -28.90 13.68
N LEU A 382 0.42 -28.62 14.80
CA LEU A 382 -0.36 -29.59 15.57
C LEU A 382 -1.77 -29.06 15.87
N MET A 383 -2.77 -29.70 15.24
CA MET A 383 -4.21 -29.55 15.51
C MET A 383 -4.48 -29.48 17.02
N ARG A 384 -5.13 -28.39 17.48
CA ARG A 384 -5.70 -28.31 18.84
C ARG A 384 -7.18 -28.65 18.78
N ASP A 385 -7.58 -29.63 19.58
CA ASP A 385 -8.95 -30.10 19.71
C ASP A 385 -9.81 -28.98 20.35
N PRO A 386 -10.99 -28.62 19.81
CA PRO A 386 -11.80 -27.49 20.29
C PRO A 386 -12.33 -27.62 21.75
N GLY A 387 -12.06 -28.74 22.42
CA GLY A 387 -12.66 -29.10 23.72
C GLY A 387 -12.00 -28.53 24.98
N GLU A 388 -10.87 -27.82 24.89
CA GLU A 388 -10.13 -27.37 26.10
C GLU A 388 -10.40 -25.93 26.56
N LEU A 389 -11.29 -25.18 25.89
CA LEU A 389 -11.60 -23.79 26.28
C LEU A 389 -12.72 -23.63 27.32
N GLU A 390 -13.29 -24.72 27.84
CA GLU A 390 -14.35 -24.66 28.87
C GLU A 390 -13.96 -25.33 30.21
N VAL A 391 -12.74 -25.18 30.73
CA VAL A 391 -12.51 -25.41 32.18
C VAL A 391 -11.39 -24.52 32.73
N ALA A 392 -11.66 -23.23 32.91
CA ALA A 392 -10.89 -22.39 33.83
C ALA A 392 -11.70 -21.15 34.29
N ALA A 393 -12.80 -21.38 35.02
CA ALA A 393 -13.29 -20.58 36.16
C ALA A 393 -14.49 -21.28 36.81
#